data_AF-A0A6L8BCE4-F1
#
_entry.id   AF-A0A6L8BCE4-F1
#
_cell.length_a   1.000
_cell.length_b   1.000
_cell.length_c   1.000
_cell.angle_alpha   90.00
_cell.angle_beta   90.00
_cell.angle_gamma   90.00
#
_symmetry.space_group_name_H-M   'P 1'
#
loop_
_entity.id
_entity.type
_entity.pdbx_description
1 polymer ?
#
loop_
_entity_poly.entity_id
_entity_poly.type
_entity_poly.pdbx_seq_one_letter_code
_entity_poly.pdbx_strand_id
1 'polypeptide(L)'
;MVRTLAGLGMEGTIRMFADWTDRIAAGELPPAPTRPQGLERNVVITQWDWADPTAYLHDLVSSDRRDPTVNAYGKLYGALEASADYLPVLDPVNHTLDQIPLTMMDPEAGPVSGPPLAESPFWGDEAIWDSRANVHNPMLDEEGRVWITARVRGRDNPDWCREGSDHPSAQVFPLQGSGRQLGVYDPASGEYTHIDTCFGTHHLMFAEDENNTLWTSGGGEVIGWLNANEFLQTGDAAASQGWTPLILDTNGNGVRDADYVEPGDAVDPTRDKRIDPGSYYAVAPAPDGSVWGSMLGYPGSVVRLAPGDNPSETALVEYYELPVDENGDPIEGFTPRGADIDRDGVAWVALASGHMGRFDRRECTGPLNGPQATGQHCPEGWSFYTEPLPQFKNLDRPGSSEGSYYTWVDQFNTLGLGENIPINTGNQSEALLVLRDGEWVRMRVPYPLGFYTKWMDGRIDDPDAGWKGRGIWASFSSRTPFHMETGEGTTGQVFHFQMRPNPLSN
;
A
#
# COMPACT_ATOMS: atom_id res chain seq x y z
N MET A 1 2.59 -11.36 -20.27
CA MET A 1 3.43 -12.58 -20.14
C MET A 1 4.63 -12.58 -21.09
N VAL A 2 4.46 -12.51 -22.43
CA VAL A 2 5.57 -12.59 -23.40
C VAL A 2 6.69 -11.55 -23.15
N ARG A 3 6.33 -10.29 -22.88
CA ARG A 3 7.31 -9.24 -22.55
C ARG A 3 8.12 -9.56 -21.28
N THR A 4 7.46 -10.11 -20.26
CA THR A 4 8.09 -10.55 -19.01
C THR A 4 9.04 -11.72 -19.25
N LEU A 5 8.61 -12.74 -19.99
CA LEU A 5 9.44 -13.89 -20.36
C LEU A 5 10.66 -13.48 -21.19
N ALA A 6 10.48 -12.52 -22.11
CA ALA A 6 11.58 -11.97 -22.89
C ALA A 6 12.60 -11.24 -21.99
N GLY A 7 12.12 -10.44 -21.03
CA GLY A 7 12.97 -9.73 -20.07
C GLY A 7 13.78 -10.65 -19.15
N LEU A 8 13.25 -11.83 -18.82
CA LEU A 8 13.94 -12.86 -18.03
C LEU A 8 14.85 -13.78 -18.86
N GLY A 9 14.90 -13.60 -20.19
CA GLY A 9 15.55 -14.51 -21.12
C GLY A 9 14.61 -15.64 -21.54
N MET A 10 13.97 -15.46 -22.70
CA MET A 10 12.89 -16.33 -23.20
C MET A 10 13.25 -17.82 -23.22
N GLU A 11 14.38 -18.17 -23.83
CA GLU A 11 14.77 -19.56 -23.99
C GLU A 11 15.09 -20.24 -22.65
N GLY A 12 15.85 -19.55 -21.79
CA GLY A 12 16.18 -20.05 -20.45
C GLY A 12 14.94 -20.24 -19.59
N THR A 13 14.04 -19.25 -19.62
CA THR A 13 12.80 -19.27 -18.85
C THR A 13 11.85 -20.39 -19.32
N ILE A 14 11.68 -20.56 -20.64
CA ILE A 14 10.86 -21.66 -21.18
C ILE A 14 11.45 -23.03 -20.81
N ARG A 15 12.77 -23.21 -20.93
CA ARG A 15 13.43 -24.47 -20.55
C ARG A 15 13.24 -24.77 -19.06
N MET A 16 13.35 -23.77 -18.19
CA MET A 16 13.11 -23.90 -16.75
C MET A 16 11.66 -24.33 -16.47
N PHE A 17 10.67 -23.69 -17.10
CA PHE A 17 9.27 -24.06 -16.92
C PHE A 17 8.98 -25.48 -17.44
N ALA A 18 9.54 -25.87 -18.58
CA ALA A 18 9.40 -27.22 -19.13
C ALA A 18 9.97 -28.29 -18.19
N ASP A 19 11.21 -28.11 -17.71
CA ASP A 19 11.84 -29.01 -16.72
C ASP A 19 10.98 -29.12 -15.45
N TRP A 20 10.51 -27.98 -14.93
CA TRP A 20 9.67 -27.95 -13.73
C TRP A 20 8.35 -28.72 -13.93
N THR A 21 7.68 -28.53 -15.07
CA THR A 21 6.45 -29.26 -15.38
C THR A 21 6.67 -30.76 -15.58
N ASP A 22 7.78 -31.16 -16.21
CA ASP A 22 8.13 -32.58 -16.39
C ASP A 22 8.40 -33.26 -15.04
N ARG A 23 9.06 -32.56 -14.11
CA ARG A 23 9.33 -33.06 -12.75
C ARG A 23 8.06 -33.20 -11.92
N ILE A 24 7.12 -32.25 -12.02
CA ILE A 24 5.80 -32.37 -11.37
C ILE A 24 5.02 -33.55 -11.97
N ALA A 25 5.01 -33.70 -13.30
CA ALA A 25 4.35 -34.83 -13.96
C ALA A 25 4.98 -36.19 -13.57
N ALA A 26 6.28 -36.21 -13.27
CA ALA A 26 6.99 -37.36 -12.72
C ALA A 26 6.76 -37.60 -11.21
N GLY A 27 6.01 -36.73 -10.53
CA GLY A 27 5.64 -36.88 -9.12
C GLY A 27 6.54 -36.13 -8.13
N GLU A 28 7.35 -35.15 -8.56
CA GLU A 28 8.01 -34.26 -7.62
C GLU A 28 6.97 -33.41 -6.86
N LEU A 29 7.04 -33.45 -5.54
CA LEU A 29 6.20 -32.67 -4.65
C LEU A 29 7.08 -31.82 -3.72
N PRO A 30 6.62 -30.62 -3.32
CA PRO A 30 7.26 -29.89 -2.23
C PRO A 30 7.16 -30.69 -0.91
N PRO A 31 8.02 -30.38 0.08
CA PRO A 31 7.85 -30.93 1.43
C PRO A 31 6.44 -30.68 1.96
N ALA A 32 5.89 -31.65 2.68
CA ALA A 32 4.58 -31.48 3.32
C ALA A 32 4.62 -30.30 4.31
N PRO A 33 3.66 -29.36 4.25
CA PRO A 33 3.64 -28.23 5.15
C PRO A 33 3.41 -28.68 6.59
N THR A 34 3.99 -27.96 7.54
CA THR A 34 3.76 -28.17 8.98
C THR A 34 2.30 -27.91 9.32
N ARG A 35 1.69 -28.74 10.18
CA ARG A 35 0.35 -28.46 10.71
C ARG A 35 0.39 -27.24 11.64
N PRO A 36 -0.70 -26.44 11.70
CA PRO A 36 -0.86 -25.37 12.67
C PRO A 36 -0.49 -25.84 14.08
N GLN A 37 0.46 -25.15 14.70
CA GLN A 37 0.77 -25.28 16.13
C GLN A 37 0.18 -24.05 16.84
N GLY A 38 0.37 -23.92 18.16
CA GLY A 38 0.14 -22.64 18.84
C GLY A 38 -1.19 -21.93 18.56
N LEU A 39 -1.08 -20.62 18.27
CA LEU A 39 -2.17 -19.66 18.04
C LEU A 39 -2.83 -19.85 16.68
N GLU A 40 -2.15 -20.46 15.71
CA GLU A 40 -2.72 -20.71 14.38
C GLU A 40 -3.97 -21.59 14.43
N ARG A 41 -4.15 -22.38 15.50
CA ARG A 41 -5.36 -23.19 15.76
C ARG A 41 -6.57 -22.37 16.23
N ASN A 42 -6.35 -21.11 16.56
CA ASN A 42 -7.34 -20.21 17.11
C ASN A 42 -7.92 -19.24 16.05
N VAL A 43 -7.43 -19.27 14.82
CA VAL A 43 -7.94 -18.40 13.77
C VAL A 43 -9.36 -18.80 13.39
N VAL A 44 -10.25 -17.81 13.34
CA VAL A 44 -11.60 -17.91 12.77
C VAL A 44 -11.64 -17.02 11.54
N ILE A 45 -12.12 -17.56 10.42
CA ILE A 45 -12.23 -16.84 9.16
C ILE A 45 -13.70 -16.91 8.72
N THR A 46 -14.34 -15.75 8.61
CA THR A 46 -15.65 -15.61 7.96
C THR A 46 -15.44 -15.02 6.58
N GLN A 47 -16.15 -15.52 5.58
CA GLN A 47 -15.95 -15.16 4.17
C GLN A 47 -17.27 -14.74 3.53
N TRP A 48 -17.19 -13.74 2.66
CA TRP A 48 -18.29 -13.30 1.80
C TRP A 48 -17.80 -13.21 0.36
N ASP A 49 -18.64 -13.64 -0.58
CA ASP A 49 -18.50 -13.26 -1.97
C ASP A 49 -18.83 -11.77 -2.13
N TRP A 50 -18.08 -11.07 -2.99
CA TRP A 50 -18.17 -9.62 -3.15
C TRP A 50 -17.85 -9.16 -4.56
N ALA A 51 -18.47 -8.05 -4.98
CA ALA A 51 -18.39 -7.49 -6.34
C ALA A 51 -18.85 -8.48 -7.45
N ASP A 52 -18.76 -8.03 -8.70
CA ASP A 52 -19.22 -8.80 -9.87
C ASP A 52 -18.16 -9.82 -10.36
N PRO A 53 -18.54 -10.86 -11.13
CA PRO A 53 -17.60 -11.87 -11.63
C PRO A 53 -16.48 -11.36 -12.55
N THR A 54 -16.67 -10.17 -13.13
CA THR A 54 -15.68 -9.50 -13.99
C THR A 54 -14.82 -8.51 -13.21
N ALA A 55 -15.25 -8.13 -12.01
CA ALA A 55 -14.60 -7.11 -11.21
C ALA A 55 -13.30 -7.64 -10.60
N TYR A 56 -12.31 -6.76 -10.55
CA TYR A 56 -11.08 -6.97 -9.80
C TYR A 56 -11.12 -6.08 -8.56
N LEU A 57 -11.07 -6.71 -7.37
CA LEU A 57 -11.03 -6.02 -6.09
C LEU A 57 -9.57 -5.79 -5.65
N HIS A 58 -9.16 -4.55 -5.44
CA HIS A 58 -7.81 -4.21 -4.98
C HIS A 58 -7.75 -4.15 -3.45
N ASP A 59 -8.32 -3.11 -2.85
CA ASP A 59 -8.27 -2.80 -1.41
C ASP A 59 -9.68 -2.75 -0.79
N LEU A 60 -9.73 -2.71 0.53
CA LEU A 60 -10.92 -2.43 1.33
C LEU A 60 -10.60 -1.53 2.53
N VAL A 61 -11.64 -0.93 3.11
CA VAL A 61 -11.58 -0.25 4.41
C VAL A 61 -12.75 -0.65 5.28
N SER A 62 -12.51 -0.72 6.59
CA SER A 62 -13.45 -1.11 7.62
C SER A 62 -13.62 -0.06 8.73
N SER A 63 -12.59 0.72 9.06
CA SER A 63 -12.63 1.80 10.07
C SER A 63 -11.68 2.94 9.74
N ASP A 64 -11.74 4.04 10.51
CA ASP A 64 -10.65 5.01 10.55
C ASP A 64 -9.45 4.33 11.19
N ARG A 65 -8.29 4.44 10.55
CA ARG A 65 -7.05 3.85 11.03
C ARG A 65 -6.61 4.43 12.37
N ARG A 66 -6.94 5.69 12.66
CA ARG A 66 -6.54 6.43 13.89
C ARG A 66 -7.39 6.05 15.10
N ASP A 67 -8.62 5.59 14.85
CA ASP A 67 -9.53 5.06 15.86
C ASP A 67 -10.31 3.86 15.28
N PRO A 68 -9.89 2.62 15.58
CA PRO A 68 -10.49 1.42 15.01
C PRO A 68 -11.92 1.16 15.52
N THR A 69 -12.46 1.99 16.42
CA THR A 69 -13.86 1.90 16.88
C THR A 69 -14.83 2.67 15.97
N VAL A 70 -14.31 3.53 15.10
CA VAL A 70 -15.10 4.20 14.06
C VAL A 70 -15.69 3.14 13.12
N ASN A 71 -16.94 3.36 12.70
CA ASN A 71 -17.69 2.46 11.83
C ASN A 71 -17.90 1.04 12.43
N ALA A 72 -17.99 0.94 13.76
CA ALA A 72 -18.36 -0.29 14.47
C ALA A 72 -19.65 -0.91 13.92
N TYR A 73 -19.60 -2.21 13.63
CA TYR A 73 -20.62 -3.02 12.96
C TYR A 73 -21.06 -2.47 11.59
N GLY A 74 -20.33 -1.50 11.06
CA GLY A 74 -20.69 -0.79 9.84
C GLY A 74 -20.29 -1.53 8.58
N LYS A 75 -20.58 -0.88 7.45
CA LYS A 75 -20.32 -1.42 6.11
C LYS A 75 -18.84 -1.31 5.78
N LEU A 76 -18.35 -2.23 4.95
CA LEU A 76 -17.03 -2.16 4.34
C LEU A 76 -17.15 -1.56 2.94
N TYR A 77 -16.12 -0.84 2.53
CA TYR A 77 -16.03 -0.20 1.21
C TYR A 77 -14.78 -0.69 0.50
N GLY A 78 -14.90 -1.07 -0.77
CA GLY A 78 -13.79 -1.60 -1.55
C GLY A 78 -13.38 -0.71 -2.71
N ALA A 79 -12.29 -1.08 -3.36
CA ALA A 79 -11.76 -0.39 -4.54
C ALA A 79 -11.55 -1.36 -5.70
N LEU A 80 -12.11 -1.06 -6.87
CA LEU A 80 -12.11 -1.96 -8.03
C LEU A 80 -11.09 -1.57 -9.11
N GLU A 81 -9.83 -1.36 -8.72
CA GLU A 81 -8.79 -0.75 -9.55
C GLU A 81 -8.81 -1.21 -11.01
N ALA A 82 -8.91 -0.25 -11.93
CA ALA A 82 -8.94 -0.45 -13.37
C ALA A 82 -10.07 -1.34 -13.93
N SER A 83 -10.94 -1.92 -13.10
CA SER A 83 -11.96 -2.88 -13.55
C SER A 83 -13.37 -2.31 -13.69
N ALA A 84 -13.92 -1.61 -12.70
CA ALA A 84 -15.29 -1.09 -12.75
C ALA A 84 -15.42 0.28 -12.05
N ASP A 85 -16.44 1.06 -12.44
CA ASP A 85 -16.72 2.41 -11.91
C ASP A 85 -17.80 2.41 -10.80
N TYR A 86 -17.57 1.61 -9.76
CA TYR A 86 -18.35 1.69 -8.52
C TYR A 86 -17.51 1.29 -7.29
N LEU A 87 -17.90 1.77 -6.10
CA LEU A 87 -17.39 1.22 -4.84
C LEU A 87 -18.27 0.02 -4.44
N PRO A 88 -17.71 -1.19 -4.33
CA PRO A 88 -18.44 -2.32 -3.76
C PRO A 88 -18.61 -2.07 -2.26
N VAL A 89 -19.78 -2.46 -1.74
CA VAL A 89 -20.13 -2.29 -0.33
C VAL A 89 -20.56 -3.63 0.24
N LEU A 90 -20.06 -3.98 1.42
CA LEU A 90 -20.46 -5.18 2.16
C LEU A 90 -21.02 -4.76 3.52
N ASP A 91 -22.25 -5.17 3.82
CA ASP A 91 -22.81 -5.13 5.18
C ASP A 91 -22.56 -6.50 5.84
N PRO A 92 -21.56 -6.62 6.73
CA PRO A 92 -21.21 -7.91 7.32
C PRO A 92 -22.25 -8.39 8.33
N VAL A 93 -23.10 -7.51 8.87
CA VAL A 93 -24.13 -7.85 9.87
C VAL A 93 -25.36 -8.44 9.21
N ASN A 94 -25.82 -7.82 8.11
CA ASN A 94 -27.00 -8.28 7.37
C ASN A 94 -26.65 -9.23 6.21
N HIS A 95 -25.36 -9.41 5.91
CA HIS A 95 -24.84 -10.22 4.81
C HIS A 95 -25.39 -9.76 3.45
N THR A 96 -25.44 -8.45 3.23
CA THR A 96 -25.92 -7.84 1.99
C THR A 96 -24.79 -7.10 1.28
N LEU A 97 -24.93 -7.03 -0.05
CA LEU A 97 -24.02 -6.30 -0.93
C LEU A 97 -24.75 -5.10 -1.53
N ASP A 98 -24.01 -4.02 -1.77
CA ASP A 98 -24.49 -2.84 -2.47
C ASP A 98 -23.37 -2.24 -3.33
N GLN A 99 -23.71 -1.29 -4.20
CA GLN A 99 -22.78 -0.63 -5.10
C GLN A 99 -23.02 0.88 -5.08
N ILE A 100 -21.94 1.66 -4.96
CA ILE A 100 -22.00 3.12 -5.09
C ILE A 100 -21.41 3.50 -6.44
N PRO A 101 -22.22 3.94 -7.42
CA PRO A 101 -21.71 4.34 -8.73
C PRO A 101 -20.72 5.50 -8.60
N LEU A 102 -19.61 5.40 -9.31
CA LEU A 102 -18.62 6.46 -9.39
C LEU A 102 -18.80 7.27 -10.66
N THR A 103 -18.55 8.57 -10.55
CA THR A 103 -18.62 9.52 -11.65
C THR A 103 -17.26 10.19 -11.86
N MET A 104 -17.13 10.93 -12.96
CA MET A 104 -15.93 11.70 -13.31
C MET A 104 -16.30 13.18 -13.42
N MET A 105 -15.35 14.09 -13.11
CA MET A 105 -15.48 15.50 -13.49
C MET A 105 -15.43 15.67 -15.01
N ASP A 106 -14.55 14.91 -15.67
CA ASP A 106 -14.46 14.80 -17.13
C ASP A 106 -15.16 13.50 -17.60
N PRO A 107 -16.44 13.54 -18.01
CA PRO A 107 -17.18 12.34 -18.40
C PRO A 107 -16.69 11.72 -19.72
N GLU A 108 -15.95 12.47 -20.54
CA GLU A 108 -15.44 12.02 -21.84
C GLU A 108 -14.09 11.30 -21.72
N ALA A 109 -13.50 11.30 -20.53
CA ALA A 109 -12.31 10.54 -20.21
C ALA A 109 -12.54 9.04 -20.48
N GLY A 110 -11.76 8.47 -21.41
CA GLY A 110 -11.83 7.03 -21.73
C GLY A 110 -11.33 6.12 -20.58
N PRO A 111 -11.58 4.80 -20.68
CA PRO A 111 -11.18 3.82 -19.67
C PRO A 111 -9.65 3.72 -19.54
N VAL A 112 -9.18 3.38 -18.35
CA VAL A 112 -7.72 3.30 -18.07
C VAL A 112 -7.08 2.01 -18.58
N SER A 113 -7.86 0.95 -18.74
CA SER A 113 -7.44 -0.39 -19.19
C SER A 113 -7.06 -0.44 -20.67
N GLY A 114 -7.63 0.45 -21.49
CA GLY A 114 -7.50 0.40 -22.95
C GLY A 114 -8.22 -0.80 -23.58
N PRO A 115 -8.15 -0.96 -24.90
CA PRO A 115 -8.82 -2.06 -25.59
C PRO A 115 -8.14 -3.41 -25.31
N PRO A 116 -8.89 -4.53 -25.34
CA PRO A 116 -8.32 -5.88 -25.30
C PRO A 116 -7.26 -6.08 -26.37
N LEU A 117 -6.16 -6.74 -26.01
CA LEU A 117 -5.03 -7.00 -26.92
C LEU A 117 -5.16 -8.35 -27.65
N ALA A 118 -6.00 -9.25 -27.15
CA ALA A 118 -6.29 -10.57 -27.70
C ALA A 118 -7.61 -11.09 -27.11
N GLU A 119 -8.21 -12.08 -27.78
CA GLU A 119 -9.41 -12.77 -27.32
C GLU A 119 -9.16 -13.46 -25.95
N SER A 120 -10.07 -13.23 -25.01
CA SER A 120 -10.08 -13.89 -23.70
C SER A 120 -10.67 -15.30 -23.82
N PRO A 121 -10.05 -16.33 -23.21
CA PRO A 121 -10.63 -17.67 -23.18
C PRO A 121 -11.91 -17.78 -22.33
N PHE A 122 -12.22 -16.76 -21.51
CA PHE A 122 -13.42 -16.71 -20.66
C PHE A 122 -14.48 -15.76 -21.22
N TRP A 123 -14.06 -14.63 -21.79
CA TRP A 123 -14.94 -13.50 -22.13
C TRP A 123 -14.94 -13.14 -23.63
N GLY A 124 -14.23 -13.91 -24.46
CA GLY A 124 -14.07 -13.61 -25.88
C GLY A 124 -13.43 -12.23 -26.11
N ASP A 125 -13.98 -11.45 -27.02
CA ASP A 125 -13.53 -10.08 -27.33
C ASP A 125 -14.10 -9.01 -26.38
N GLU A 126 -14.86 -9.38 -25.35
CA GLU A 126 -15.47 -8.42 -24.43
C GLU A 126 -14.42 -7.71 -23.56
N ALA A 127 -14.47 -6.37 -23.56
CA ALA A 127 -13.63 -5.54 -22.71
C ALA A 127 -14.23 -5.43 -21.30
N ILE A 128 -14.08 -6.48 -20.50
CA ILE A 128 -14.71 -6.58 -19.17
C ILE A 128 -14.18 -5.59 -18.11
N TRP A 129 -13.05 -4.93 -18.40
CA TRP A 129 -12.48 -3.88 -17.54
C TRP A 129 -12.56 -2.57 -18.28
N ASP A 130 -13.43 -1.68 -17.81
CA ASP A 130 -13.80 -0.45 -18.49
C ASP A 130 -13.80 0.77 -17.55
N SER A 131 -13.21 0.63 -16.35
CA SER A 131 -13.16 1.72 -15.38
C SER A 131 -12.50 2.98 -15.93
N ARG A 132 -13.18 4.11 -15.75
CA ARG A 132 -12.67 5.46 -16.02
C ARG A 132 -12.16 6.12 -14.74
N ALA A 133 -12.84 5.91 -13.62
CA ALA A 133 -12.52 6.48 -12.31
C ALA A 133 -11.32 5.81 -11.65
N ASN A 134 -11.04 4.54 -11.95
CA ASN A 134 -9.84 3.83 -11.54
C ASN A 134 -9.47 4.02 -10.05
N VAL A 135 -10.39 3.63 -9.17
CA VAL A 135 -10.20 3.73 -7.71
C VAL A 135 -9.17 2.72 -7.24
N HIS A 136 -8.26 3.13 -6.34
CA HIS A 136 -7.20 2.25 -5.85
C HIS A 136 -7.27 1.96 -4.36
N ASN A 137 -7.11 2.98 -3.51
CA ASN A 137 -7.10 2.82 -2.06
C ASN A 137 -8.27 3.61 -1.44
N PRO A 138 -9.08 2.98 -0.56
CA PRO A 138 -10.06 3.66 0.28
C PRO A 138 -9.58 3.79 1.73
N MET A 139 -9.91 4.90 2.40
CA MET A 139 -9.74 5.11 3.84
C MET A 139 -10.99 5.77 4.43
N LEU A 140 -11.26 5.55 5.72
CA LEU A 140 -12.32 6.25 6.44
C LEU A 140 -11.74 7.41 7.26
N ASP A 141 -12.46 8.53 7.31
CA ASP A 141 -12.23 9.57 8.30
C ASP A 141 -12.99 9.29 9.60
N GLU A 142 -12.83 10.18 10.59
CA GLU A 142 -13.40 10.02 11.93
C GLU A 142 -14.93 10.07 11.97
N GLU A 143 -15.56 10.62 10.93
CA GLU A 143 -17.02 10.69 10.76
C GLU A 143 -17.56 9.54 9.87
N GLY A 144 -16.68 8.64 9.41
CA GLY A 144 -17.03 7.50 8.57
C GLY A 144 -17.25 7.85 7.10
N ARG A 145 -16.72 8.98 6.60
CA ARG A 145 -16.69 9.27 5.16
C ARG A 145 -15.59 8.45 4.49
N VAL A 146 -15.86 8.01 3.26
CA VAL A 146 -14.97 7.15 2.48
C VAL A 146 -14.14 8.02 1.54
N TRP A 147 -12.87 8.21 1.88
CA TRP A 147 -11.89 8.92 1.07
C TRP A 147 -11.19 7.93 0.14
N ILE A 148 -11.07 8.28 -1.13
CA ILE A 148 -10.54 7.38 -2.16
C ILE A 148 -9.52 8.09 -3.03
N THR A 149 -8.47 7.36 -3.43
CA THR A 149 -7.70 7.76 -4.61
C THR A 149 -8.50 7.39 -5.85
N ALA A 150 -8.87 8.37 -6.66
CA ALA A 150 -9.70 8.19 -7.85
C ALA A 150 -9.25 9.15 -8.95
N ARG A 151 -9.20 8.68 -10.19
CA ARG A 151 -9.09 9.55 -11.35
C ARG A 151 -10.41 10.29 -11.48
N VAL A 152 -10.36 11.62 -11.53
CA VAL A 152 -11.55 12.45 -11.71
C VAL A 152 -11.54 13.19 -13.05
N ARG A 153 -10.35 13.33 -13.66
CA ARG A 153 -10.15 13.97 -14.97
C ARG A 153 -9.04 13.32 -15.81
N GLY A 154 -8.78 13.87 -17.00
CA GLY A 154 -7.59 13.58 -17.81
C GLY A 154 -6.27 13.98 -17.14
N ARG A 155 -5.13 13.66 -17.80
CA ARG A 155 -3.80 13.86 -17.21
C ARG A 155 -3.37 15.30 -17.05
N ASP A 156 -3.82 16.18 -17.93
CA ASP A 156 -3.38 17.57 -17.95
C ASP A 156 -3.87 18.31 -16.71
N ASN A 157 -2.94 18.92 -15.97
CA ASN A 157 -3.28 19.73 -14.80
C ASN A 157 -3.88 21.09 -15.20
N PRO A 158 -4.73 21.67 -14.35
CA PRO A 158 -5.17 23.05 -14.50
C PRO A 158 -4.00 24.03 -14.33
N ASP A 159 -4.17 25.25 -14.85
CA ASP A 159 -3.09 26.26 -14.88
C ASP A 159 -2.60 26.65 -13.48
N TRP A 160 -3.44 26.55 -12.45
CA TRP A 160 -3.05 26.85 -11.08
C TRP A 160 -2.09 25.80 -10.46
N CYS A 161 -1.84 24.67 -11.12
CA CYS A 161 -0.79 23.71 -10.74
C CYS A 161 0.56 23.98 -11.42
N ARG A 162 0.58 24.84 -12.45
CA ARG A 162 1.69 24.99 -13.38
C ARG A 162 2.53 26.22 -13.07
N GLU A 163 3.65 26.33 -13.78
CA GLU A 163 4.56 27.46 -13.69
C GLU A 163 3.81 28.78 -13.95
N GLY A 164 4.07 29.78 -13.10
CA GLY A 164 3.39 31.08 -13.14
C GLY A 164 2.11 31.18 -12.30
N SER A 165 1.72 30.10 -11.62
CA SER A 165 0.63 30.11 -10.63
C SER A 165 1.04 30.79 -9.32
N ASP A 166 0.04 31.32 -8.60
CA ASP A 166 0.17 31.84 -7.23
C ASP A 166 0.05 30.73 -6.15
N HIS A 167 -0.23 29.49 -6.53
CA HIS A 167 -0.29 28.38 -5.59
C HIS A 167 1.11 28.12 -4.98
N PRO A 168 1.27 28.11 -3.65
CA PRO A 168 2.59 28.01 -3.00
C PRO A 168 3.44 26.83 -3.50
N SER A 169 2.86 25.62 -3.54
CA SER A 169 3.57 24.45 -4.05
C SER A 169 3.94 24.54 -5.54
N ALA A 170 3.16 25.25 -6.37
CA ALA A 170 3.46 25.42 -7.79
C ALA A 170 4.58 26.44 -8.03
N GLN A 171 4.75 27.42 -7.13
CA GLN A 171 5.89 28.35 -7.16
C GLN A 171 7.20 27.63 -6.84
N VAL A 172 7.14 26.58 -6.03
CA VAL A 172 8.29 25.77 -5.65
C VAL A 172 8.58 24.68 -6.68
N PHE A 173 7.57 23.90 -7.07
CA PHE A 173 7.72 22.77 -7.99
C PHE A 173 6.45 22.58 -8.85
N PRO A 174 6.34 23.26 -10.01
CA PRO A 174 5.14 23.21 -10.84
C PRO A 174 4.93 21.84 -11.50
N LEU A 175 3.67 21.38 -11.53
CA LEU A 175 3.30 20.06 -12.07
C LEU A 175 2.44 20.19 -13.33
N GLN A 176 2.89 19.56 -14.42
CA GLN A 176 2.20 19.64 -15.71
C GLN A 176 0.97 18.71 -15.81
N GLY A 177 0.96 17.62 -15.05
CA GLY A 177 -0.14 16.66 -15.05
C GLY A 177 -0.12 15.68 -13.87
N SER A 178 -1.26 15.04 -13.61
CA SER A 178 -1.44 13.99 -12.60
C SER A 178 -2.27 12.82 -13.15
N GLY A 179 -2.03 11.61 -12.65
CA GLY A 179 -2.66 10.39 -13.18
C GLY A 179 -3.99 10.01 -12.51
N ARG A 180 -4.01 10.04 -11.18
CA ARG A 180 -5.13 9.70 -10.29
C ARG A 180 -5.18 10.80 -9.23
N GLN A 181 -6.37 11.32 -8.92
CA GLN A 181 -6.60 12.38 -7.94
C GLN A 181 -7.30 11.82 -6.69
N LEU A 182 -8.19 12.58 -6.04
CA LEU A 182 -8.93 12.14 -4.87
C LEU A 182 -10.45 12.25 -5.07
N GLY A 183 -11.20 11.56 -4.23
CA GLY A 183 -12.64 11.67 -4.10
C GLY A 183 -13.07 11.36 -2.67
N VAL A 184 -14.24 11.83 -2.27
CA VAL A 184 -14.85 11.51 -0.99
C VAL A 184 -16.31 11.14 -1.19
N TYR A 185 -16.73 10.03 -0.60
CA TYR A 185 -18.13 9.62 -0.51
C TYR A 185 -18.60 9.73 0.94
N ASP A 186 -19.71 10.43 1.17
CA ASP A 186 -20.33 10.54 2.48
C ASP A 186 -21.53 9.56 2.56
N PRO A 187 -21.44 8.46 3.33
CA PRO A 187 -22.54 7.51 3.47
C PRO A 187 -23.81 8.09 4.10
N ALA A 188 -23.72 9.17 4.88
CA ALA A 188 -24.86 9.79 5.54
C ALA A 188 -25.71 10.60 4.56
N SER A 189 -25.09 11.29 3.60
CA SER A 189 -25.79 12.05 2.56
C SER A 189 -26.00 11.26 1.26
N GLY A 190 -25.16 10.25 1.01
CA GLY A 190 -25.07 9.53 -0.26
C GLY A 190 -24.35 10.32 -1.36
N GLU A 191 -23.67 11.41 -1.02
CA GLU A 191 -22.96 12.27 -1.98
C GLU A 191 -21.54 11.77 -2.25
N TYR A 192 -21.16 11.76 -3.53
CA TYR A 192 -19.78 11.55 -3.97
C TYR A 192 -19.23 12.83 -4.58
N THR A 193 -18.13 13.33 -4.02
CA THR A 193 -17.49 14.59 -4.39
C THR A 193 -16.09 14.33 -4.95
N HIS A 194 -15.80 14.88 -6.13
CA HIS A 194 -14.48 14.83 -6.75
C HIS A 194 -13.54 15.86 -6.14
N ILE A 195 -12.25 15.52 -6.05
CA ILE A 195 -11.21 16.40 -5.53
C ILE A 195 -10.08 16.46 -6.55
N ASP A 196 -9.93 17.61 -7.21
CA ASP A 196 -8.94 17.81 -8.27
C ASP A 196 -7.55 18.13 -7.70
N THR A 197 -6.70 17.11 -7.53
CA THR A 197 -5.32 17.28 -7.07
C THR A 197 -4.32 17.51 -8.21
N CYS A 198 -3.37 18.42 -8.00
CA CYS A 198 -2.25 18.67 -8.91
C CYS A 198 -1.25 17.51 -8.97
N PHE A 199 -1.16 16.72 -7.92
CA PHE A 199 -0.27 15.56 -7.83
C PHE A 199 -1.05 14.26 -8.08
N GLY A 200 -0.33 13.23 -8.52
CA GLY A 200 -0.87 11.87 -8.62
C GLY A 200 -1.02 11.20 -7.26
N THR A 201 -1.96 10.26 -7.14
CA THR A 201 -2.24 9.55 -5.88
C THR A 201 -2.23 8.03 -6.05
N HIS A 202 -1.90 7.30 -4.97
CA HIS A 202 -1.89 5.84 -4.93
C HIS A 202 -2.44 5.29 -3.60
N HIS A 203 -1.65 5.28 -2.52
CA HIS A 203 -2.18 5.07 -1.17
C HIS A 203 -2.46 6.43 -0.52
N LEU A 204 -3.46 6.49 0.36
CA LEU A 204 -3.77 7.66 1.18
C LEU A 204 -3.80 7.27 2.65
N MET A 205 -3.43 8.19 3.55
CA MET A 205 -3.50 8.00 5.00
C MET A 205 -3.74 9.33 5.71
N PHE A 206 -4.57 9.31 6.74
CA PHE A 206 -4.78 10.46 7.61
C PHE A 206 -3.68 10.59 8.65
N ALA A 207 -3.21 11.81 8.86
CA ALA A 207 -2.45 12.19 10.05
C ALA A 207 -3.38 12.44 11.25
N GLU A 208 -2.82 12.30 12.45
CA GLU A 208 -3.46 12.70 13.72
C GLU A 208 -3.10 14.16 14.01
N ASP A 209 -3.63 15.09 13.21
CA ASP A 209 -3.40 16.54 13.36
C ASP A 209 -4.71 17.35 13.29
N GLU A 210 -4.64 18.65 13.57
CA GLU A 210 -5.81 19.54 13.61
C GLU A 210 -6.51 19.72 12.25
N ASN A 211 -5.83 19.38 11.15
CA ASN A 211 -6.34 19.55 9.79
C ASN A 211 -6.94 18.26 9.22
N ASN A 212 -6.82 17.14 9.93
CA ASN A 212 -7.02 15.81 9.37
C ASN A 212 -6.23 15.68 8.05
N THR A 213 -4.94 16.04 8.07
CA THR A 213 -4.14 16.08 6.84
C THR A 213 -4.09 14.69 6.21
N LEU A 214 -4.56 14.60 4.97
CA LEU A 214 -4.56 13.38 4.18
C LEU A 214 -3.31 13.35 3.29
N TRP A 215 -2.34 12.52 3.66
CA TRP A 215 -1.09 12.33 2.93
C TRP A 215 -1.23 11.24 1.87
N THR A 216 -0.56 11.42 0.73
CA THR A 216 -0.66 10.49 -0.40
C THR A 216 0.69 10.04 -0.93
N SER A 217 0.74 8.83 -1.47
CA SER A 217 1.83 8.36 -2.32
C SER A 217 1.45 8.41 -3.80
N GLY A 218 2.37 8.06 -4.71
CA GLY A 218 2.08 8.04 -6.16
C GLY A 218 2.19 9.39 -6.88
N GLY A 219 2.70 10.42 -6.21
CA GLY A 219 2.94 11.75 -6.78
C GLY A 219 4.13 11.82 -7.74
N GLY A 220 4.90 10.75 -7.89
CA GLY A 220 6.12 10.73 -8.68
C GLY A 220 7.22 11.49 -7.96
N GLU A 221 7.58 12.65 -8.49
CA GLU A 221 8.67 13.50 -7.98
C GLU A 221 8.32 14.29 -6.70
N VAL A 222 7.07 14.16 -6.23
CA VAL A 222 6.55 14.91 -5.07
C VAL A 222 5.76 14.02 -4.14
N ILE A 223 5.64 14.46 -2.89
CA ILE A 223 4.69 13.94 -1.90
C ILE A 223 3.60 15.00 -1.74
N GLY A 224 2.34 14.60 -1.91
CA GLY A 224 1.18 15.49 -1.87
C GLY A 224 0.29 15.23 -0.66
N TRP A 225 -0.38 16.29 -0.20
CA TRP A 225 -1.34 16.23 0.90
C TRP A 225 -2.59 17.09 0.62
N LEU A 226 -3.65 16.80 1.37
CA LEU A 226 -4.88 17.57 1.41
C LEU A 226 -5.24 17.90 2.87
N ASN A 227 -5.54 19.15 3.17
CA ASN A 227 -6.26 19.56 4.38
C ASN A 227 -7.73 19.15 4.23
N ALA A 228 -8.11 18.01 4.81
CA ALA A 228 -9.46 17.47 4.67
C ALA A 228 -10.51 18.39 5.32
N ASN A 229 -10.19 19.00 6.46
CA ASN A 229 -11.10 19.91 7.16
C ASN A 229 -11.42 21.16 6.33
N GLU A 230 -10.41 21.78 5.73
CA GLU A 230 -10.60 22.93 4.85
C GLU A 230 -11.38 22.56 3.59
N PHE A 231 -11.10 21.39 3.00
CA PHE A 231 -11.83 20.92 1.83
C PHE A 231 -13.32 20.69 2.14
N LEU A 232 -13.63 19.99 3.23
CA LEU A 232 -15.01 19.75 3.65
C LEU A 232 -15.75 21.05 3.98
N GLN A 233 -15.05 22.06 4.50
CA GLN A 233 -15.65 23.35 4.83
C GLN A 233 -15.92 24.22 3.58
N THR A 234 -15.03 24.20 2.60
CA THR A 234 -15.01 25.19 1.50
C THR A 234 -15.41 24.60 0.15
N GLY A 235 -15.18 23.31 -0.06
CA GLY A 235 -15.23 22.65 -1.36
C GLY A 235 -14.09 23.04 -2.31
N ASP A 236 -13.11 23.83 -1.85
CA ASP A 236 -12.02 24.35 -2.69
C ASP A 236 -10.81 23.41 -2.63
N ALA A 237 -10.72 22.52 -3.63
CA ALA A 237 -9.59 21.61 -3.74
C ALA A 237 -8.26 22.36 -3.92
N ALA A 238 -8.23 23.50 -4.64
CA ALA A 238 -6.99 24.21 -4.93
C ALA A 238 -6.43 24.88 -3.67
N ALA A 239 -7.28 25.46 -2.83
CA ALA A 239 -6.87 26.04 -1.55
C ALA A 239 -6.47 24.98 -0.51
N SER A 240 -7.13 23.82 -0.53
CA SER A 240 -7.00 22.80 0.52
C SER A 240 -5.84 21.83 0.31
N GLN A 241 -4.98 22.00 -0.70
CA GLN A 241 -3.94 21.02 -1.04
C GLN A 241 -2.54 21.61 -1.08
N GLY A 242 -1.55 20.74 -1.06
CA GLY A 242 -0.16 21.10 -1.35
C GLY A 242 0.68 19.90 -1.71
N TRP A 243 1.88 20.16 -2.21
CA TRP A 243 2.88 19.14 -2.49
C TRP A 243 4.29 19.67 -2.31
N THR A 244 5.24 18.75 -2.14
CA THR A 244 6.64 19.10 -1.92
C THR A 244 7.56 18.10 -2.60
N PRO A 245 8.64 18.54 -3.27
CA PRO A 245 9.66 17.64 -3.82
C PRO A 245 10.48 16.99 -2.69
N LEU A 246 11.14 15.88 -3.01
CA LEU A 246 11.97 15.16 -2.05
C LEU A 246 13.38 15.75 -2.00
N ILE A 247 13.70 16.44 -0.91
CA ILE A 247 14.99 17.14 -0.76
C ILE A 247 15.75 16.63 0.46
N LEU A 248 16.98 16.17 0.24
CA LEU A 248 17.93 15.83 1.28
C LEU A 248 18.67 17.08 1.75
N ASP A 249 18.71 17.27 3.06
CA ASP A 249 19.57 18.25 3.74
C ASP A 249 21.04 17.85 3.60
N THR A 250 21.60 18.03 2.40
CA THR A 250 22.91 17.48 2.01
C THR A 250 24.03 18.34 2.56
N ASN A 251 23.78 19.63 2.81
CA ASN A 251 24.74 20.52 3.46
C ASN A 251 24.72 20.39 5.00
N GLY A 252 23.66 19.82 5.57
CA GLY A 252 23.51 19.50 7.00
C GLY A 252 23.14 20.69 7.87
N ASN A 253 22.56 21.76 7.31
CA ASN A 253 22.23 22.98 8.03
C ASN A 253 20.85 22.93 8.71
N GLY A 254 20.03 21.90 8.44
CA GLY A 254 18.70 21.69 8.99
C GLY A 254 17.60 22.60 8.41
N VAL A 255 17.89 23.33 7.33
CA VAL A 255 16.99 24.29 6.69
C VAL A 255 17.00 24.05 5.19
N ARG A 256 15.82 23.77 4.64
CA ARG A 256 15.68 23.59 3.20
C ARG A 256 16.13 24.82 2.41
N ASP A 257 17.10 24.63 1.53
CA ASP A 257 17.53 25.66 0.59
C ASP A 257 16.49 25.86 -0.53
N ALA A 258 16.19 27.12 -0.87
CA ALA A 258 15.28 27.45 -1.97
C ALA A 258 15.87 27.10 -3.33
N ASP A 259 17.19 27.30 -3.50
CA ASP A 259 17.95 26.89 -4.66
C ASP A 259 18.66 25.56 -4.36
N TYR A 260 17.95 24.46 -4.19
CA TYR A 260 18.59 23.14 -4.08
C TYR A 260 19.20 22.66 -5.41
N VAL A 261 20.08 21.66 -5.35
CA VAL A 261 20.68 20.97 -6.51
C VAL A 261 19.69 19.96 -7.10
N GLU A 262 19.54 19.93 -8.42
CA GLU A 262 18.66 18.98 -9.12
C GLU A 262 19.27 17.57 -9.24
N PRO A 263 18.45 16.52 -9.43
CA PRO A 263 18.92 15.18 -9.75
C PRO A 263 19.79 15.18 -11.01
N GLY A 264 20.88 14.42 -11.00
CA GLY A 264 21.84 14.35 -12.10
C GLY A 264 22.97 15.39 -12.05
N ASP A 265 22.79 16.51 -11.33
CA ASP A 265 23.83 17.51 -11.15
C ASP A 265 24.83 17.14 -10.04
N ALA A 266 26.04 17.71 -10.11
CA ALA A 266 27.07 17.52 -9.10
C ALA A 266 26.64 18.10 -7.75
N VAL A 267 26.93 17.38 -6.66
CA VAL A 267 26.65 17.85 -5.30
C VAL A 267 27.41 19.15 -5.03
N ASP A 268 26.70 20.14 -4.49
CA ASP A 268 27.27 21.38 -3.98
C ASP A 268 27.29 21.31 -2.43
N PRO A 269 28.45 21.42 -1.77
CA PRO A 269 28.54 21.29 -0.31
C PRO A 269 27.83 22.41 0.46
N THR A 270 27.39 23.49 -0.20
CA THR A 270 26.64 24.57 0.46
C THR A 270 25.15 24.53 0.20
N ARG A 271 24.65 23.56 -0.57
CA ARG A 271 23.24 23.48 -0.99
C ARG A 271 22.67 22.10 -0.72
N ASP A 272 21.38 22.05 -0.44
CA ASP A 272 20.61 20.82 -0.41
C ASP A 272 20.51 20.18 -1.78
N LYS A 273 20.10 18.90 -1.81
CA LYS A 273 19.94 18.16 -3.06
C LYS A 273 18.59 17.48 -3.13
N ARG A 274 17.87 17.73 -4.21
CA ARG A 274 16.68 16.97 -4.57
C ARG A 274 17.07 15.56 -5.01
N ILE A 275 16.31 14.58 -4.57
CA ILE A 275 16.44 13.18 -4.99
C ILE A 275 15.23 12.77 -5.83
N ASP A 276 15.48 11.86 -6.77
CA ASP A 276 14.46 11.14 -7.52
C ASP A 276 14.79 9.64 -7.48
N PRO A 277 14.60 8.99 -6.32
CA PRO A 277 14.97 7.59 -6.14
C PRO A 277 13.96 6.62 -6.78
N GLY A 278 12.91 7.14 -7.44
CA GLY A 278 11.87 6.35 -8.09
C GLY A 278 10.52 6.47 -7.40
N SER A 279 9.78 5.37 -7.32
CA SER A 279 8.37 5.39 -6.94
C SER A 279 8.16 5.35 -5.43
N TYR A 280 7.78 6.49 -4.84
CA TYR A 280 7.25 6.57 -3.46
C TYR A 280 5.90 5.85 -3.39
N TYR A 281 5.89 4.68 -2.77
CA TYR A 281 4.81 3.70 -2.91
C TYR A 281 3.87 3.63 -1.72
N ALA A 282 4.38 3.36 -0.52
CA ALA A 282 3.60 3.45 0.72
C ALA A 282 3.58 4.88 1.26
N VAL A 283 2.57 5.21 2.06
CA VAL A 283 2.52 6.46 2.84
C VAL A 283 1.91 6.14 4.20
N ALA A 284 2.56 6.60 5.27
CA ALA A 284 2.17 6.34 6.64
C ALA A 284 2.61 7.51 7.53
N PRO A 285 1.69 8.44 7.87
CA PRO A 285 1.92 9.45 8.90
C PRO A 285 2.24 8.79 10.24
N ALA A 286 3.26 9.30 10.92
CA ALA A 286 3.71 8.82 12.22
C ALA A 286 3.27 9.78 13.35
N PRO A 287 3.18 9.30 14.60
CA PRO A 287 2.76 10.14 15.74
C PRO A 287 3.67 11.35 16.02
N ASP A 288 4.92 11.34 15.54
CA ASP A 288 5.86 12.46 15.67
C ASP A 288 5.64 13.57 14.61
N GLY A 289 4.63 13.43 13.76
CA GLY A 289 4.31 14.35 12.67
C GLY A 289 5.13 14.13 11.39
N SER A 290 6.03 13.15 11.37
CA SER A 290 6.71 12.75 10.14
C SER A 290 5.83 11.85 9.27
N VAL A 291 6.16 11.76 7.98
CA VAL A 291 5.45 10.90 7.04
C VAL A 291 6.44 9.91 6.46
N TRP A 292 6.16 8.63 6.64
CA TRP A 292 7.01 7.55 6.16
C TRP A 292 6.46 6.93 4.90
N GLY A 293 7.35 6.42 4.06
CA GLY A 293 6.98 5.62 2.92
C GLY A 293 8.14 4.76 2.43
N SER A 294 7.83 3.88 1.50
CA SER A 294 8.81 3.01 0.84
C SER A 294 9.12 3.54 -0.55
N MET A 295 10.39 3.42 -0.94
CA MET A 295 10.81 3.63 -2.33
C MET A 295 11.09 2.30 -2.97
N LEU A 296 10.34 2.01 -4.04
CA LEU A 296 10.59 0.82 -4.86
C LEU A 296 11.98 0.91 -5.51
N GLY A 297 12.46 -0.22 -6.03
CA GLY A 297 13.71 -0.30 -6.77
C GLY A 297 14.68 -1.28 -6.15
N TYR A 298 15.94 -1.20 -6.56
CA TYR A 298 17.00 -2.06 -6.09
C TYR A 298 18.20 -1.21 -5.65
N PRO A 299 18.68 -1.32 -4.40
CA PRO A 299 18.14 -2.18 -3.34
C PRO A 299 16.81 -1.67 -2.78
N GLY A 300 16.45 -0.40 -3.04
CA GLY A 300 15.26 0.27 -2.48
C GLY A 300 15.46 0.79 -1.05
N SER A 301 14.47 1.49 -0.50
CA SER A 301 14.64 2.22 0.77
C SER A 301 13.33 2.48 1.52
N VAL A 302 13.46 2.99 2.75
CA VAL A 302 12.41 3.77 3.42
C VAL A 302 12.79 5.25 3.42
N VAL A 303 11.77 6.11 3.34
CA VAL A 303 11.90 7.56 3.31
C VAL A 303 11.04 8.15 4.41
N ARG A 304 11.62 9.09 5.15
CA ARG A 304 10.92 9.88 6.17
C ARG A 304 10.89 11.33 5.73
N LEU A 305 9.70 11.86 5.47
CA LEU A 305 9.46 13.29 5.26
C LEU A 305 9.23 13.97 6.62
N ALA A 306 9.97 15.03 6.88
CA ALA A 306 9.70 15.99 7.94
C ALA A 306 9.00 17.21 7.31
N PRO A 307 7.68 17.40 7.49
CA PRO A 307 6.94 18.45 6.78
C PRO A 307 7.38 19.87 7.15
N GLY A 308 7.72 20.13 8.42
CA GLY A 308 7.96 21.50 8.91
C GLY A 308 6.68 22.35 8.96
N ASP A 309 6.83 23.64 9.25
CA ASP A 309 5.68 24.55 9.46
C ASP A 309 5.00 24.97 8.14
N ASN A 310 5.74 24.96 7.02
CA ASN A 310 5.21 25.20 5.67
C ASN A 310 5.75 24.11 4.73
N PRO A 311 5.04 22.98 4.58
CA PRO A 311 5.60 21.81 3.90
C PRO A 311 6.00 22.02 2.44
N SER A 312 5.41 23.00 1.75
CA SER A 312 5.80 23.33 0.36
C SER A 312 7.24 23.84 0.28
N GLU A 313 7.70 24.58 1.28
CA GLU A 313 8.97 25.32 1.26
C GLU A 313 10.01 24.79 2.25
N THR A 314 9.58 24.13 3.32
CA THR A 314 10.44 23.76 4.45
C THR A 314 10.68 22.26 4.59
N ALA A 315 9.89 21.44 3.90
CA ALA A 315 9.97 19.99 4.09
C ALA A 315 11.30 19.43 3.60
N LEU A 316 11.88 18.56 4.42
CA LEU A 316 13.09 17.79 4.14
C LEU A 316 12.79 16.30 4.25
N VAL A 317 13.52 15.48 3.50
CA VAL A 317 13.46 14.03 3.62
C VAL A 317 14.75 13.47 4.20
N GLU A 318 14.61 12.34 4.88
CA GLU A 318 15.69 11.41 5.19
C GLU A 318 15.48 10.15 4.34
N TYR A 319 16.56 9.57 3.82
CA TYR A 319 16.53 8.44 2.89
C TYR A 319 17.43 7.32 3.41
N TYR A 320 16.83 6.16 3.70
CA TYR A 320 17.48 5.02 4.35
C TYR A 320 17.40 3.80 3.46
N GLU A 321 18.47 3.53 2.72
CA GLU A 321 18.54 2.40 1.81
C GLU A 321 18.71 1.09 2.55
N LEU A 322 18.21 0.02 1.93
CA LEU A 322 18.53 -1.34 2.35
C LEU A 322 20.05 -1.56 2.18
N PRO A 323 20.72 -2.21 3.17
CA PRO A 323 22.17 -2.34 3.16
C PRO A 323 22.69 -3.18 1.98
N VAL A 324 23.72 -2.65 1.31
CA VAL A 324 24.47 -3.36 0.26
C VAL A 324 25.95 -3.47 0.60
N ASP A 325 26.63 -4.43 -0.03
CA ASP A 325 28.07 -4.58 0.04
C ASP A 325 28.80 -3.62 -0.91
N GLU A 326 30.14 -3.74 -0.98
CA GLU A 326 30.99 -2.91 -1.85
C GLU A 326 30.73 -3.07 -3.35
N ASN A 327 30.07 -4.16 -3.78
CA ASN A 327 29.69 -4.41 -5.16
C ASN A 327 28.28 -3.91 -5.48
N GLY A 328 27.54 -3.42 -4.47
CA GLY A 328 26.14 -3.06 -4.59
C GLY A 328 25.19 -4.26 -4.48
N ASP A 329 25.68 -5.40 -4.00
CA ASP A 329 24.86 -6.58 -3.75
C ASP A 329 24.20 -6.48 -2.36
N PRO A 330 22.89 -6.80 -2.22
CA PRO A 330 22.19 -6.79 -0.94
C PRO A 330 22.84 -7.71 0.08
N ILE A 331 23.04 -7.19 1.29
CA ILE A 331 23.58 -7.97 2.39
C ILE A 331 22.55 -9.01 2.87
N GLU A 332 21.27 -8.63 2.97
CA GLU A 332 20.21 -9.52 3.46
C GLU A 332 18.88 -9.30 2.72
N GLY A 333 18.24 -8.14 2.91
CA GLY A 333 16.98 -7.80 2.28
C GLY A 333 17.11 -6.85 1.08
N PHE A 334 16.19 -6.94 0.12
CA PHE A 334 16.13 -6.02 -1.02
C PHE A 334 14.69 -5.84 -1.54
N THR A 335 14.50 -4.71 -2.22
CA THR A 335 13.31 -4.27 -2.95
C THR A 335 12.06 -4.26 -2.09
N PRO A 336 11.78 -3.13 -1.41
CA PRO A 336 10.55 -2.97 -0.65
C PRO A 336 9.35 -2.80 -1.57
N ARG A 337 8.16 -3.08 -1.02
CA ARG A 337 6.88 -2.72 -1.64
C ARG A 337 6.00 -1.97 -0.65
N GLY A 338 4.91 -2.56 -0.15
CA GLY A 338 4.08 -1.92 0.85
C GLY A 338 4.76 -1.88 2.21
N ALA A 339 4.56 -0.78 2.92
CA ALA A 339 5.18 -0.50 4.21
C ALA A 339 4.21 0.28 5.09
N ASP A 340 4.47 0.27 6.38
CA ASP A 340 3.66 0.96 7.37
C ASP A 340 4.53 1.34 8.57
N ILE A 341 4.01 2.22 9.42
CA ILE A 341 4.69 2.73 10.61
C ILE A 341 3.95 2.26 11.87
N ASP A 342 4.70 1.85 12.88
CA ASP A 342 4.12 1.62 14.20
C ASP A 342 4.05 2.92 15.03
N ARG A 343 3.37 2.86 16.18
CA ARG A 343 3.21 4.04 17.04
C ARG A 343 4.49 4.48 17.76
N ASP A 344 5.55 3.69 17.70
CA ASP A 344 6.87 4.03 18.25
C ASP A 344 7.78 4.69 17.19
N GLY A 345 7.27 4.87 15.95
CA GLY A 345 8.02 5.46 14.84
C GLY A 345 8.99 4.50 14.17
N VAL A 346 8.74 3.18 14.24
CA VAL A 346 9.51 2.15 13.54
C VAL A 346 8.80 1.76 12.25
N ALA A 347 9.54 1.78 11.14
CA ALA A 347 9.01 1.42 9.83
C ALA A 347 9.11 -0.09 9.60
N TRP A 348 8.05 -0.66 9.05
CA TRP A 348 7.94 -2.08 8.73
C TRP A 348 7.61 -2.25 7.25
N VAL A 349 8.30 -3.15 6.56
CA VAL A 349 8.24 -3.22 5.09
C VAL A 349 8.34 -4.64 4.54
N ALA A 350 7.51 -4.95 3.54
CA ALA A 350 7.54 -6.21 2.83
C ALA A 350 8.61 -6.17 1.74
N LEU A 351 9.54 -7.13 1.75
CA LEU A 351 10.69 -7.15 0.84
C LEU A 351 10.58 -8.29 -0.18
N ALA A 352 10.92 -8.03 -1.44
CA ALA A 352 10.92 -9.05 -2.51
C ALA A 352 11.91 -10.20 -2.25
N SER A 353 12.85 -10.00 -1.32
CA SER A 353 13.73 -11.04 -0.78
C SER A 353 13.05 -12.10 0.09
N GLY A 354 11.74 -11.97 0.39
CA GLY A 354 11.00 -12.88 1.25
C GLY A 354 11.25 -12.66 2.74
N HIS A 355 11.44 -11.39 3.11
CA HIS A 355 11.61 -10.91 4.48
C HIS A 355 10.57 -9.84 4.79
N MET A 356 10.19 -9.74 6.07
CA MET A 356 9.72 -8.48 6.64
C MET A 356 10.93 -7.71 7.17
N GLY A 357 11.13 -6.50 6.66
CA GLY A 357 12.15 -5.57 7.16
C GLY A 357 11.60 -4.68 8.26
N ARG A 358 12.41 -4.40 9.27
CA ARG A 358 12.19 -3.42 10.33
C ARG A 358 13.27 -2.35 10.22
N PHE A 359 12.88 -1.08 10.23
CA PHE A 359 13.80 0.05 10.30
C PHE A 359 13.51 0.94 11.51
N ASP A 360 14.46 1.03 12.43
CA ASP A 360 14.38 1.89 13.61
C ASP A 360 15.42 3.00 13.54
N ARG A 361 14.95 4.22 13.25
CA ARG A 361 15.78 5.42 13.16
C ARG A 361 16.59 5.70 14.44
N ARG A 362 16.13 5.24 15.60
CA ARG A 362 16.79 5.48 16.90
C ARG A 362 18.06 4.63 17.08
N GLU A 363 18.21 3.59 16.27
CA GLU A 363 19.39 2.72 16.28
C GLU A 363 20.54 3.29 15.43
N CYS A 364 20.26 4.30 14.59
CA CYS A 364 21.28 5.00 13.83
C CYS A 364 22.32 5.69 14.71
N THR A 365 23.58 5.38 14.48
CA THR A 365 24.75 5.92 15.20
C THR A 365 25.44 7.04 14.43
N GLY A 366 25.24 7.10 13.11
CA GLY A 366 25.74 8.15 12.23
C GLY A 366 24.86 9.41 12.21
N PRO A 367 25.30 10.47 11.50
CA PRO A 367 24.47 11.65 11.27
C PRO A 367 23.25 11.29 10.40
N LEU A 368 22.11 11.93 10.67
CA LEU A 368 20.84 11.67 9.97
C LEU A 368 20.59 12.66 8.82
N ASN A 369 21.45 13.66 8.70
CA ASN A 369 21.51 14.63 7.61
C ASN A 369 22.98 14.96 7.27
N GLY A 370 23.17 15.78 6.24
CA GLY A 370 24.47 16.21 5.76
C GLY A 370 25.11 15.27 4.73
N PRO A 371 26.38 15.52 4.37
CA PRO A 371 26.99 14.97 3.16
C PRO A 371 27.26 13.46 3.22
N GLN A 372 27.08 12.83 4.38
CA GLN A 372 27.22 11.39 4.57
C GLN A 372 25.88 10.67 4.75
N ALA A 373 24.76 11.40 4.91
CA ALA A 373 23.44 10.85 5.17
C ALA A 373 22.62 10.70 3.88
N THR A 374 23.16 9.96 2.91
CA THR A 374 22.64 9.91 1.53
C THR A 374 22.03 8.57 1.13
N GLY A 375 21.82 7.67 2.09
CA GLY A 375 21.24 6.34 1.85
C GLY A 375 21.81 5.26 2.77
N GLN A 376 23.05 4.83 2.49
CA GLN A 376 23.73 3.68 3.14
C GLN A 376 24.29 3.95 4.55
N HIS A 377 23.90 5.05 5.20
CA HIS A 377 24.57 5.61 6.38
C HIS A 377 24.08 5.07 7.73
N CYS A 378 22.95 4.36 7.73
CA CYS A 378 22.37 3.73 8.92
C CYS A 378 22.01 2.26 8.64
N PRO A 379 22.99 1.40 8.30
CA PRO A 379 22.73 -0.03 8.15
C PRO A 379 22.30 -0.69 9.46
N GLU A 380 22.73 -0.16 10.61
CA GLU A 380 22.39 -0.66 11.94
C GLU A 380 20.93 -0.46 12.33
N GLY A 381 20.20 0.45 11.66
CA GLY A 381 18.77 0.63 11.88
C GLY A 381 17.92 -0.50 11.30
N TRP A 382 18.50 -1.35 10.44
CA TRP A 382 17.79 -2.43 9.77
C TRP A 382 17.85 -3.75 10.54
N SER A 383 16.71 -4.43 10.60
CA SER A 383 16.59 -5.82 11.01
C SER A 383 15.68 -6.59 10.04
N PHE A 384 15.93 -7.89 9.88
CA PHE A 384 15.25 -8.72 8.89
C PHE A 384 14.65 -9.97 9.52
N TYR A 385 13.41 -10.26 9.16
CA TYR A 385 12.69 -11.45 9.60
C TYR A 385 12.31 -12.27 8.38
N THR A 386 12.98 -13.40 8.17
CA THR A 386 12.68 -14.30 7.06
C THR A 386 11.27 -14.86 7.20
N GLU A 387 10.45 -14.69 6.19
CA GLU A 387 9.05 -15.14 6.20
C GLU A 387 8.96 -16.69 6.20
N PRO A 388 7.91 -17.28 6.81
CA PRO A 388 7.85 -18.70 7.11
C PRO A 388 7.40 -19.56 5.90
N LEU A 389 8.07 -19.38 4.75
CA LEU A 389 7.92 -20.15 3.51
C LEU A 389 9.28 -20.70 3.05
N PRO A 390 9.36 -21.87 2.40
CA PRO A 390 10.62 -22.35 1.83
C PRO A 390 11.25 -21.36 0.85
N GLN A 391 12.58 -21.37 0.74
CA GLN A 391 13.31 -20.64 -0.29
C GLN A 391 13.50 -21.50 -1.55
N PHE A 392 13.78 -20.87 -2.69
CA PHE A 392 14.24 -21.56 -3.89
C PHE A 392 15.52 -22.37 -3.61
N LYS A 393 15.58 -23.58 -4.18
CA LYS A 393 16.74 -24.48 -4.06
C LYS A 393 17.99 -23.82 -4.66
N ASN A 394 19.15 -24.08 -4.05
CA ASN A 394 20.48 -23.65 -4.53
C ASN A 394 20.73 -22.13 -4.50
N LEU A 395 19.97 -21.38 -3.69
CA LEU A 395 20.33 -20.00 -3.35
C LEU A 395 21.22 -19.99 -2.10
N ASP A 396 22.31 -19.24 -2.16
CA ASP A 396 23.25 -19.04 -1.05
C ASP A 396 23.03 -17.68 -0.36
N ARG A 397 21.75 -17.30 -0.22
CA ARG A 397 21.32 -16.08 0.46
C ARG A 397 20.11 -16.36 1.36
N PRO A 398 19.97 -15.67 2.50
CA PRO A 398 18.80 -15.79 3.35
C PRO A 398 17.53 -15.27 2.65
N GLY A 399 16.37 -15.63 3.19
CA GLY A 399 15.06 -15.22 2.69
C GLY A 399 14.13 -16.39 2.42
N SER A 400 12.98 -16.09 1.83
CA SER A 400 11.98 -17.08 1.43
C SER A 400 11.51 -16.83 -0.01
N SER A 401 10.74 -17.78 -0.56
CA SER A 401 10.03 -17.56 -1.83
C SER A 401 8.66 -16.91 -1.62
N GLU A 402 8.43 -16.28 -0.48
CA GLU A 402 7.18 -15.56 -0.20
C GLU A 402 7.08 -14.31 -1.07
N GLY A 403 5.85 -13.86 -1.32
CA GLY A 403 5.52 -12.78 -2.24
C GLY A 403 4.61 -11.75 -1.59
N SER A 404 4.99 -11.27 -0.40
CA SER A 404 4.18 -10.31 0.33
C SER A 404 4.08 -8.96 -0.37
N TYR A 405 2.85 -8.44 -0.42
CA TYR A 405 2.55 -7.20 -1.13
C TYR A 405 2.69 -5.97 -0.23
N TYR A 406 2.30 -6.11 1.04
CA TYR A 406 2.19 -5.03 2.00
C TYR A 406 2.50 -5.54 3.42
N THR A 407 3.14 -4.69 4.22
CA THR A 407 3.21 -4.81 5.68
C THR A 407 2.27 -3.81 6.30
N TRP A 408 1.30 -4.27 7.09
CA TRP A 408 0.37 -3.43 7.84
C TRP A 408 0.63 -3.63 9.33
N VAL A 409 0.62 -2.56 10.12
CA VAL A 409 0.83 -2.62 11.57
C VAL A 409 -0.51 -2.48 12.29
N ASP A 410 -0.82 -3.46 13.14
CA ASP A 410 -1.94 -3.40 14.09
C ASP A 410 -1.59 -2.46 15.24
N GLN A 411 -1.72 -1.16 15.02
CA GLN A 411 -1.39 -0.13 16.01
C GLN A 411 -2.23 -0.24 17.29
N PHE A 412 -3.46 -0.76 17.18
CA PHE A 412 -4.48 -0.66 18.23
C PHE A 412 -5.05 -2.02 18.69
N ASN A 413 -4.34 -3.12 18.42
CA ASN A 413 -4.72 -4.46 18.88
C ASN A 413 -6.12 -4.90 18.38
N THR A 414 -6.42 -4.59 17.13
CA THR A 414 -7.64 -4.98 16.42
C THR A 414 -7.72 -6.50 16.23
N LEU A 415 -6.59 -7.20 16.09
CA LEU A 415 -6.56 -8.67 15.99
C LEU A 415 -6.63 -9.36 17.37
N GLY A 416 -6.34 -8.66 18.46
CA GLY A 416 -6.27 -9.24 19.81
C GLY A 416 -4.93 -9.90 20.16
N LEU A 417 -3.86 -9.60 19.42
CA LEU A 417 -2.50 -10.15 19.65
C LEU A 417 -1.51 -9.16 20.28
N GLY A 418 -1.89 -7.90 20.48
CA GLY A 418 -1.05 -6.82 21.00
C GLY A 418 -1.16 -5.55 20.15
N GLU A 419 -0.67 -4.43 20.68
CA GLU A 419 -0.48 -3.19 19.93
C GLU A 419 0.85 -3.25 19.17
N ASN A 420 0.98 -2.45 18.10
CA ASN A 420 2.15 -2.37 17.23
C ASN A 420 2.60 -3.73 16.66
N ILE A 421 1.65 -4.60 16.32
CA ILE A 421 1.97 -5.91 15.74
C ILE A 421 2.02 -5.82 14.21
N PRO A 422 3.18 -6.01 13.56
CA PRO A 422 3.28 -5.99 12.10
C PRO A 422 2.78 -7.30 11.47
N ILE A 423 2.09 -7.17 10.34
CA ILE A 423 1.42 -8.26 9.62
C ILE A 423 1.70 -8.13 8.12
N ASN A 424 2.26 -9.18 7.52
CA ASN A 424 2.48 -9.26 6.08
C ASN A 424 1.33 -9.97 5.35
N THR A 425 1.05 -9.52 4.13
CA THR A 425 0.14 -10.19 3.19
C THR A 425 0.85 -11.39 2.54
N GLY A 426 0.94 -12.54 3.24
CA GLY A 426 1.61 -13.76 2.78
C GLY A 426 0.90 -14.45 1.60
N ASN A 427 1.11 -13.94 0.39
CA ASN A 427 0.36 -14.34 -0.80
C ASN A 427 0.71 -15.74 -1.33
N GLN A 428 1.96 -16.18 -1.18
CA GLN A 428 2.39 -17.53 -1.58
C GLN A 428 2.09 -18.56 -0.48
N SER A 429 1.97 -18.12 0.77
CA SER A 429 1.50 -18.97 1.88
C SER A 429 -0.02 -19.01 2.04
N GLU A 430 -0.77 -18.20 1.27
CA GLU A 430 -2.22 -18.01 1.38
C GLU A 430 -2.62 -17.64 2.83
N ALA A 431 -1.88 -16.73 3.45
CA ALA A 431 -2.04 -16.39 4.86
C ALA A 431 -1.79 -14.91 5.13
N LEU A 432 -2.34 -14.42 6.23
CA LEU A 432 -1.76 -13.26 6.91
C LEU A 432 -0.64 -13.74 7.84
N LEU A 433 0.52 -13.08 7.77
CA LEU A 433 1.75 -13.45 8.47
C LEU A 433 2.01 -12.44 9.59
N VAL A 434 1.60 -12.78 10.80
CA VAL A 434 1.78 -11.93 11.98
C VAL A 434 3.16 -12.20 12.58
N LEU A 435 3.97 -11.17 12.76
CA LEU A 435 5.23 -11.27 13.49
C LEU A 435 5.00 -10.76 14.92
N ARG A 436 5.10 -11.68 15.89
CA ARG A 436 4.91 -11.37 17.30
C ARG A 436 6.08 -11.91 18.10
N ASP A 437 6.73 -11.04 18.88
CA ASP A 437 7.86 -11.42 19.74
C ASP A 437 8.99 -12.15 18.95
N GLY A 438 9.17 -11.81 17.68
CA GLY A 438 10.13 -12.46 16.77
C GLY A 438 9.68 -13.81 16.19
N GLU A 439 8.48 -14.28 16.53
CA GLU A 439 7.90 -15.53 16.04
C GLU A 439 6.73 -15.29 15.07
N TRP A 440 6.59 -16.19 14.09
CA TRP A 440 5.54 -16.10 13.07
C TRP A 440 4.27 -16.83 13.49
N VAL A 441 3.13 -16.14 13.44
CA VAL A 441 1.80 -16.74 13.48
C VAL A 441 1.18 -16.65 12.08
N ARG A 442 0.88 -17.81 11.49
CA ARG A 442 0.31 -17.93 10.14
C ARG A 442 -1.21 -18.08 10.19
N MET A 443 -1.93 -17.05 9.79
CA MET A 443 -3.39 -17.09 9.67
C MET A 443 -3.78 -17.54 8.27
N ARG A 444 -3.66 -18.84 8.03
CA ARG A 444 -3.83 -19.45 6.71
C ARG A 444 -5.31 -19.61 6.33
N VAL A 445 -5.66 -19.18 5.12
CA VAL A 445 -6.91 -19.54 4.45
C VAL A 445 -6.76 -20.94 3.84
N PRO A 446 -7.67 -21.89 4.11
CA PRO A 446 -7.53 -23.25 3.63
C PRO A 446 -7.87 -23.36 2.13
N TYR A 447 -7.06 -24.14 1.41
CA TYR A 447 -7.42 -24.63 0.08
C TYR A 447 -8.75 -25.42 0.11
N PRO A 448 -9.65 -25.27 -0.89
CA PRO A 448 -9.48 -24.57 -2.16
C PRO A 448 -9.99 -23.11 -2.16
N LEU A 449 -10.21 -22.49 -0.99
CA LEU A 449 -10.81 -21.15 -0.94
C LEU A 449 -9.91 -20.08 -1.59
N GLY A 450 -8.59 -20.27 -1.54
CA GLY A 450 -7.60 -19.35 -2.10
C GLY A 450 -7.44 -18.07 -1.29
N PHE A 451 -6.24 -17.51 -1.26
CA PHE A 451 -6.00 -16.20 -0.64
C PHE A 451 -4.82 -15.49 -1.28
N TYR A 452 -5.09 -14.29 -1.78
CA TYR A 452 -4.10 -13.36 -2.28
C TYR A 452 -4.63 -11.98 -1.90
N THR A 453 -3.88 -11.18 -1.16
CA THR A 453 -4.33 -9.87 -0.72
C THR A 453 -3.25 -8.82 -0.85
N LYS A 454 -3.69 -7.59 -1.06
CA LYS A 454 -2.81 -6.42 -1.23
C LYS A 454 -2.89 -5.43 -0.08
N TRP A 455 -3.93 -5.52 0.72
CA TRP A 455 -4.23 -4.60 1.80
C TRP A 455 -5.06 -5.33 2.87
N MET A 456 -5.01 -4.81 4.09
CA MET A 456 -5.89 -5.24 5.16
C MET A 456 -6.22 -4.04 6.05
N ASP A 457 -7.34 -4.13 6.78
CA ASP A 457 -7.74 -3.11 7.73
C ASP A 457 -8.32 -3.74 9.00
N GLY A 458 -8.14 -3.09 10.14
CA GLY A 458 -8.49 -3.65 11.45
C GLY A 458 -9.57 -2.82 12.14
N ARG A 459 -10.63 -3.47 12.63
CA ARG A 459 -11.76 -2.80 13.29
C ARG A 459 -12.10 -3.43 14.64
N ILE A 460 -12.51 -2.59 15.58
CA ILE A 460 -13.06 -2.96 16.89
C ILE A 460 -14.54 -2.57 16.91
N ASP A 461 -15.41 -3.55 16.65
CA ASP A 461 -16.86 -3.42 16.70
C ASP A 461 -17.40 -3.24 18.13
N ASP A 462 -16.82 -3.96 19.10
CA ASP A 462 -17.19 -3.88 20.51
C ASP A 462 -15.98 -4.26 21.40
N PRO A 463 -15.40 -3.29 22.13
CA PRO A 463 -14.24 -3.57 22.98
C PRO A 463 -14.54 -4.55 24.13
N ASP A 464 -15.80 -4.67 24.55
CA ASP A 464 -16.27 -5.53 25.64
C ASP A 464 -16.69 -6.94 25.17
N ALA A 465 -16.86 -7.16 23.86
CA ALA A 465 -17.23 -8.46 23.30
C ALA A 465 -16.04 -9.44 23.15
N GLY A 466 -14.86 -9.08 23.68
CA GLY A 466 -13.66 -9.90 23.61
C GLY A 466 -13.16 -10.10 22.18
N TRP A 467 -12.87 -11.34 21.80
CA TRP A 467 -12.35 -11.66 20.46
C TRP A 467 -13.38 -11.49 19.34
N LYS A 468 -14.68 -11.46 19.67
CA LYS A 468 -15.76 -11.38 18.67
C LYS A 468 -16.02 -9.96 18.20
N GLY A 469 -15.77 -8.97 19.05
CA GLY A 469 -15.96 -7.56 18.74
C GLY A 469 -14.75 -6.91 18.10
N ARG A 470 -13.81 -7.68 17.56
CA ARG A 470 -12.63 -7.16 16.87
C ARG A 470 -12.15 -8.12 15.81
N GLY A 471 -11.44 -7.62 14.81
CA GLY A 471 -10.79 -8.44 13.79
C GLY A 471 -10.19 -7.63 12.66
N ILE A 472 -9.55 -8.37 11.75
CA ILE A 472 -8.93 -7.81 10.55
C ILE A 472 -9.72 -8.26 9.33
N TRP A 473 -9.93 -7.33 8.41
CA TRP A 473 -10.59 -7.52 7.14
C TRP A 473 -9.57 -7.48 6.01
N ALA A 474 -9.69 -8.40 5.06
CA ALA A 474 -8.86 -8.42 3.86
C ALA A 474 -9.66 -8.85 2.64
N SER A 475 -9.32 -8.30 1.48
CA SER A 475 -9.92 -8.67 0.19
C SER A 475 -9.14 -9.81 -0.46
N PHE A 476 -9.82 -10.61 -1.28
CA PHE A 476 -9.17 -11.39 -2.32
C PHE A 476 -8.80 -10.46 -3.48
N SER A 477 -7.51 -10.13 -3.58
CA SER A 477 -6.96 -9.12 -4.48
C SER A 477 -6.25 -9.68 -5.71
N SER A 478 -6.61 -10.89 -6.16
CA SER A 478 -6.15 -11.36 -7.48
C SER A 478 -6.91 -10.64 -8.57
N ARG A 479 -6.19 -10.23 -9.64
CA ARG A 479 -6.79 -9.53 -10.78
C ARG A 479 -7.85 -10.36 -11.51
N THR A 480 -7.74 -11.68 -11.50
CA THR A 480 -8.60 -12.55 -12.29
C THR A 480 -9.17 -13.66 -11.40
N PRO A 481 -10.23 -13.39 -10.61
CA PRO A 481 -10.84 -14.40 -9.74
C PRO A 481 -11.35 -15.61 -10.53
N PHE A 482 -11.78 -15.40 -11.78
CA PHE A 482 -12.19 -16.47 -12.71
C PHE A 482 -11.07 -17.43 -13.15
N HIS A 483 -9.79 -17.16 -12.81
CA HIS A 483 -8.69 -18.12 -13.01
C HIS A 483 -8.51 -19.09 -11.82
N MET A 484 -9.27 -18.91 -10.74
CA MET A 484 -9.28 -19.86 -9.63
C MET A 484 -9.94 -21.18 -10.03
N GLU A 485 -9.77 -22.22 -9.22
CA GLU A 485 -10.33 -23.55 -9.50
C GLU A 485 -11.87 -23.57 -9.56
N THR A 486 -12.51 -22.56 -8.97
CA THR A 486 -13.96 -22.32 -9.06
C THR A 486 -14.42 -21.83 -10.44
N GLY A 487 -13.50 -21.30 -11.25
CA GLY A 487 -13.71 -21.01 -12.68
C GLY A 487 -14.49 -19.73 -12.99
N GLU A 488 -15.02 -19.68 -14.21
CA GLU A 488 -15.86 -18.56 -14.70
C GLU A 488 -17.05 -18.30 -13.76
N GLY A 489 -17.36 -17.04 -13.50
CA GLY A 489 -18.41 -16.64 -12.55
C GLY A 489 -17.92 -16.40 -11.13
N THR A 490 -16.68 -16.75 -10.80
CA THR A 490 -16.10 -16.48 -9.47
C THR A 490 -15.95 -14.97 -9.24
N THR A 491 -16.53 -14.48 -8.15
CA THR A 491 -16.47 -13.08 -7.73
C THR A 491 -15.23 -12.80 -6.88
N GLY A 492 -14.99 -11.52 -6.55
CA GLY A 492 -14.10 -11.16 -5.46
C GLY A 492 -14.63 -11.70 -4.12
N GLN A 493 -13.80 -11.62 -3.08
CA GLN A 493 -14.16 -12.10 -1.75
C GLN A 493 -13.62 -11.16 -0.66
N VAL A 494 -14.28 -11.16 0.49
CA VAL A 494 -13.82 -10.52 1.72
C VAL A 494 -13.65 -11.58 2.81
N PHE A 495 -12.58 -11.46 3.57
CA PHE A 495 -12.25 -12.31 4.71
C PHE A 495 -12.24 -11.47 5.98
N HIS A 496 -12.90 -11.96 7.03
CA HIS A 496 -12.79 -11.45 8.39
C HIS A 496 -12.01 -12.44 9.25
N PHE A 497 -10.80 -12.04 9.64
CA PHE A 497 -9.92 -12.80 10.51
C PHE A 497 -10.12 -12.37 11.97
N GLN A 498 -10.42 -13.34 12.82
CA GLN A 498 -10.52 -13.14 14.27
C GLN A 498 -9.66 -14.17 15.01
N MET A 499 -9.16 -13.78 16.18
CA MET A 499 -8.30 -14.61 17.01
C MET A 499 -9.01 -14.98 18.32
N ARG A 500 -9.55 -16.20 18.40
CA ARG A 500 -10.17 -16.66 19.66
C ARG A 500 -9.08 -17.00 20.72
N PRO A 501 -9.39 -16.95 22.02
CA PRO A 501 -8.41 -17.26 23.06
C PRO A 501 -7.91 -18.72 23.04
N ASN A 502 -8.78 -19.67 22.67
CA ASN A 502 -8.44 -21.10 22.56
C ASN A 502 -9.38 -21.84 21.60
N PRO A 503 -9.03 -23.07 21.15
CA PRO A 503 -9.79 -23.76 20.11
C PRO A 503 -11.24 -24.14 20.45
N LEU A 504 -11.67 -23.96 21.69
CA LEU A 504 -13.01 -24.32 22.20
C LEU A 504 -13.85 -23.09 22.56
N SER A 505 -13.32 -21.88 22.40
CA SER A 505 -14.06 -20.63 22.59
C SER A 505 -15.08 -20.45 21.47
N ASN A 506 -16.34 -20.17 21.84
CA ASN A 506 -17.48 -19.97 20.94
C ASN A 506 -18.02 -18.57 20.96
#